data_AF-A0A2V7R0P2-F1
#
_entry.id   AF-A0A2V7R0P2-F1
#
_cell.length_a   1.000
_cell.length_b   1.000
_cell.length_c   1.000
_cell.angle_alpha   90.00
_cell.angle_beta   90.00
_cell.angle_gamma   90.00
#
_symmetry.space_group_name_H-M   'P 1'
#
loop_
_entity.id
_entity.type
_entity.pdbx_description
1 polymer ?
#
loop_
_entity_poly.entity_id
_entity_poly.type
_entity_poly.pdbx_seq_one_letter_code
_entity_poly.pdbx_strand_id
1 'polypeptide(L)' 'MLQQALKAAIPTQPQLARMAGVSYSALRSYRRGERLPPAAVLRRLAQALGVQGKQLVRLAAQLERAAAQPTKGRKP' A
#
# COMPACT_ATOMS: atom_id res chain seq x y z
N MET A 1 -8.07 -7.62 10.19
CA MET A 1 -8.60 -6.50 9.37
C MET A 1 -7.88 -5.18 9.64
N LEU A 2 -7.89 -4.65 10.87
CA LEU A 2 -7.26 -3.35 11.17
C LEU A 2 -5.75 -3.31 10.88
N GLN A 3 -4.95 -4.23 11.41
CA GLN A 3 -3.50 -4.29 11.13
C GLN A 3 -3.19 -4.44 9.63
N GLN A 4 -4.06 -5.11 8.88
CA GLN A 4 -3.90 -5.29 7.44
C GLN A 4 -4.20 -3.99 6.68
N ALA A 5 -5.22 -3.23 7.10
CA ALA A 5 -5.50 -1.90 6.59
C ALA A 5 -4.33 -0.94 6.86
N LEU A 6 -3.78 -0.96 8.08
CA LEU A 6 -2.63 -0.14 8.45
C LEU A 6 -1.38 -0.48 7.62
N LYS A 7 -1.12 -1.78 7.38
CA LYS A 7 -0.01 -2.21 6.50
C LYS A 7 -0.23 -1.86 5.02
N ALA A 8 -1.47 -1.81 4.56
CA ALA A 8 -1.82 -1.45 3.19
C ALA A 8 -1.87 0.08 2.96
N ALA A 9 -1.91 0.89 4.03
CA ALA A 9 -2.05 2.34 3.93
C ALA A 9 -0.85 2.98 3.23
N ILE A 10 0.36 2.56 3.60
CA ILE A 10 1.60 3.02 2.99
C ILE A 10 2.60 1.84 2.98
N PRO A 11 2.99 1.30 1.79
CA PRO A 11 4.03 0.29 1.73
C PRO A 11 5.37 0.87 2.20
N THR A 12 6.16 0.06 2.88
CA THR A 12 7.54 0.45 3.22
C THR A 12 8.36 0.65 1.93
N GLN A 13 9.42 1.46 1.99
CA GLN A 13 10.29 1.69 0.83
C GLN A 13 10.86 0.39 0.21
N PRO A 14 11.33 -0.61 1.00
CA PRO A 14 11.77 -1.89 0.43
C PRO A 14 10.64 -2.65 -0.27
N GLN A 15 9.41 -2.62 0.28
CA GLN A 15 8.26 -3.26 -0.34
C GLN A 15 7.87 -2.57 -1.65
N LEU A 16 7.83 -1.23 -1.66
CA LEU A 16 7.53 -0.48 -2.88
C LEU A 16 8.58 -0.73 -3.97
N ALA A 17 9.86 -0.78 -3.60
CA ALA A 17 10.95 -1.11 -4.54
C ALA A 17 10.74 -2.51 -5.16
N ARG A 18 10.44 -3.51 -4.31
CA ARG A 18 10.14 -4.88 -4.76
C ARG A 18 8.91 -4.92 -5.68
N MET A 19 7.83 -4.23 -5.32
CA MET A 19 6.60 -4.19 -6.12
C MET A 19 6.79 -3.50 -7.47
N ALA A 20 7.61 -2.45 -7.52
CA ALA A 20 7.92 -1.74 -8.76
C ALA A 20 9.05 -2.39 -9.57
N GLY A 21 9.66 -3.48 -9.09
CA GLY A 21 10.76 -4.16 -9.76
C GLY A 21 12.00 -3.29 -9.91
N VAL A 22 12.32 -2.48 -8.89
CA VAL A 22 13.53 -1.65 -8.82
C VAL A 22 14.34 -1.98 -7.57
N SER A 23 15.64 -1.68 -7.59
CA SER A 23 16.46 -1.83 -6.39
C SER A 23 16.07 -0.80 -5.33
N TYR A 24 16.25 -1.17 -4.07
CA TYR A 24 16.02 -0.25 -2.95
C TYR A 24 16.89 1.01 -3.05
N SER A 25 18.16 0.83 -3.43
CA SER A 25 19.10 1.95 -3.64
C SER A 25 18.63 2.89 -4.75
N ALA A 26 18.14 2.36 -5.87
CA ALA A 26 17.59 3.19 -6.96
C ALA A 26 16.38 3.99 -6.49
N LEU A 27 15.44 3.34 -5.78
CA LEU A 27 14.28 4.02 -5.21
C LEU A 27 14.68 5.14 -4.22
N ARG A 28 15.70 4.89 -3.39
CA ARG A 28 16.23 5.89 -2.45
C ARG A 28 16.79 7.11 -3.18
N SER A 29 17.59 6.92 -4.23
CA SER A 29 18.12 8.03 -5.03
C SER A 29 17.02 8.81 -5.76
N TYR A 30 15.98 8.12 -6.28
CA TYR A 30 14.82 8.80 -6.87
C TYR A 30 14.09 9.68 -5.86
N ARG A 31 13.87 9.17 -4.63
CA ARG A 31 13.18 9.93 -3.57
C ARG A 31 13.97 11.15 -3.08
N ARG A 32 15.29 11.11 -3.18
CA ARG A 32 16.17 12.21 -2.80
C ARG A 32 16.39 13.23 -3.92
N GLY A 33 15.85 12.99 -5.12
CA GLY A 33 16.10 13.84 -6.28
C GLY A 33 17.51 13.71 -6.86
N GLU A 34 18.34 12.80 -6.35
CA GLU A 34 19.70 12.53 -6.83
C GLU A 34 19.68 11.98 -8.27
N ARG A 35 18.57 11.33 -8.66
CA ARG A 35 18.40 10.75 -9.99
C ARG A 35 16.95 10.87 -10.43
N LEU A 36 16.73 11.15 -11.71
CA LEU A 36 15.40 11.07 -12.31
C LEU A 36 15.11 9.62 -12.75
N PRO A 37 13.99 9.01 -12.32
CA PRO A 37 13.59 7.69 -12.81
C PRO A 37 13.16 7.76 -14.29
N PRO A 38 13.50 6.75 -15.11
CA PRO A 38 13.00 6.66 -16.47
C PRO A 38 11.48 6.41 -16.49
N ALA A 39 10.81 6.76 -17.59
CA ALA A 39 9.37 6.62 -17.75
C ALA A 39 8.84 5.19 -17.45
N ALA A 40 9.61 4.16 -17.80
CA ALA A 40 9.28 2.77 -17.48
C ALA A 40 9.21 2.51 -15.97
N VAL A 41 10.13 3.09 -15.19
CA VAL A 41 10.14 2.97 -13.73
C VAL A 41 8.99 3.76 -13.12
N LEU A 42 8.72 4.97 -13.62
CA LEU A 42 7.55 5.76 -13.19
C LEU A 42 6.24 4.99 -13.38
N ARG A 43 6.06 4.34 -14.54
CA ARG A 43 4.89 3.50 -14.81
C ARG A 43 4.77 2.33 -13.82
N ARG A 44 5.87 1.64 -13.50
CA ARG A 44 5.87 0.52 -12.53
C ARG A 44 5.56 1.01 -11.11
N LEU A 45 6.13 2.14 -10.69
CA LEU A 45 5.83 2.76 -9.40
C LEU A 45 4.35 3.16 -9.31
N ALA A 46 3.81 3.78 -10.36
CA ALA A 46 2.39 4.14 -10.42
C ALA A 46 1.48 2.91 -10.36
N GLN A 47 1.82 1.83 -11.06
CA GLN A 47 1.08 0.57 -10.99
C GLN A 47 1.13 -0.04 -9.58
N ALA A 48 2.30 -0.10 -8.96
CA ALA A 48 2.47 -0.63 -7.60
C ALA A 48 1.64 0.15 -6.58
N LEU A 49 1.67 1.49 -6.65
CA LEU A 49 0.87 2.37 -5.79
C LEU A 49 -0.64 2.21 -6.07
N GLY A 50 -1.04 2.07 -7.34
CA GLY A 50 -2.44 1.86 -7.70
C GLY A 50 -3.01 0.54 -7.17
N VAL A 51 -2.22 -0.54 -7.18
CA VAL A 51 -2.62 -1.83 -6.60
C VAL A 51 -2.79 -1.71 -5.08
N GLN A 52 -1.85 -1.06 -4.39
CA GLN A 52 -1.94 -0.79 -2.96
C GLN A 52 -3.18 0.03 -2.60
N GLY A 53 -3.43 1.12 -3.32
CA GLY A 53 -4.61 1.97 -3.09
C GLY A 53 -5.93 1.20 -3.20
N LYS A 54 -6.07 0.35 -4.22
CA LYS A 54 -7.26 -0.51 -4.37
C LYS A 54 -7.44 -1.48 -3.20
N GLN A 55 -6.33 -2.08 -2.73
CA GLN A 55 -6.36 -2.96 -1.56
C GLN A 55 -6.76 -2.20 -0.30
N LEU A 56 -6.25 -0.99 -0.11
CA LEU A 56 -6.58 -0.14 1.04
C LEU A 56 -8.07 0.23 1.05
N VAL A 57 -8.63 0.68 -0.07
CA VAL A 57 -10.06 1.00 -0.19
C VAL A 57 -10.93 -0.21 0.17
N ARG A 58 -10.58 -1.41 -0.32
CA ARG A 58 -11.30 -2.64 0.02
C ARG A 58 -11.26 -2.93 1.52
N LEU A 59 -10.10 -2.77 2.15
CA LEU A 59 -9.94 -3.01 3.60
C LEU A 59 -10.69 -1.97 4.43
N ALA A 60 -10.69 -0.70 4.02
CA ALA A 60 -11.48 0.35 4.66
C ALA A 60 -12.98 0.02 4.64
N ALA A 61 -13.53 -0.35 3.47
CA ALA A 61 -14.93 -0.76 3.36
C ALA A 61 -15.27 -1.99 4.24
N GLN A 62 -14.32 -2.93 4.42
CA GLN A 62 -14.51 -4.06 5.34
C GLN A 62 -14.55 -3.62 6.80
N LEU A 63 -13.74 -2.64 7.20
CA LEU A 63 -13.76 -2.09 8.56
C LEU A 63 -15.08 -1.37 8.84
N GLU A 64 -15.58 -0.57 7.90
CA GLU A 64 -16.88 0.10 8.02
C GLU A 64 -18.03 -0.91 8.17
N ARG A 65 -18.03 -1.97 7.34
CA ARG A 65 -19.03 -3.05 7.45
C ARG A 65 -18.93 -3.83 8.76
N ALA A 66 -17.73 -3.99 9.31
CA ALA A 66 -17.53 -4.64 10.60
C ALA A 66 -18.04 -3.78 11.75
N ALA A 67 -17.87 -2.45 11.65
CA ALA A 67 -18.40 -1.50 12.63
C ALA A 67 -19.93 -1.36 12.55
N ALA A 68 -20.53 -1.49 11.36
CA ALA A 68 -21.98 -1.39 11.16
C ALA A 68 -22.75 -2.66 11.56
N GLN A 69 -22.07 -3.79 11.76
CA GLN A 69 -22.70 -5.01 12.26
C GLN A 69 -22.76 -4.96 13.80
N PRO A 70 -23.94 -5.08 14.43
CA PRO A 70 -24.00 -5.26 15.87
C PRO A 70 -23.21 -6.53 16.21
N THR A 71 -22.31 -6.42 17.19
CA THR A 71 -21.53 -7.55 17.70
C THR A 71 -22.50 -8.68 18.06
N LYS A 72 -22.60 -9.71 17.20
CA LYS A 72 -23.37 -10.92 17.52
C LYS A 72 -22.92 -11.37 18.90
N GLY A 73 -23.90 -11.47 19.81
CA GLY A 73 -23.71 -11.37 21.24
C GLY A 73 -22.57 -12.22 21.79
N ARG A 74 -21.72 -11.57 22.57
CA ARG A 74 -20.93 -12.25 23.60
C ARG A 74 -21.94 -12.71 24.65
N LYS A 75 -22.27 -14.00 24.66
CA LYS A 75 -23.12 -14.62 25.69
C LYS A 75 -22.39 -14.52 27.04
N PRO A 76 -23.11 -14.23 28.15
CA PRO A 76 -22.54 -14.07 29.49
C PRO A 76 -21.78 -15.30 29.99
#